data_AF-A0A949HY85-F1
#
_entry.id   AF-A0A949HY85-F1
#
_cell.length_a   1.000
_cell.length_b   1.000
_cell.length_c   1.000
_cell.angle_alpha   90.00
_cell.angle_beta   90.00
_cell.angle_gamma   90.00
#
_symmetry.space_group_name_H-M   'P 1'
#
loop_
_entity.id
_entity.type
_entity.pdbx_description
1 polymer ?
#
loop_
_entity_poly.entity_id
_entity_poly.type
_entity_poly.pdbx_seq_one_letter_code
_entity_poly.pdbx_strand_id
1 'polypeptide(L)'
;MSKNLIQALAESKIYQDYERAFSEATGLAVSLRAVESWQLPHHGKRFENPFCALLVRKSRACAACLQVQQKLSETAGQEPQTVVCPVGLSDSAVPVRLGERLIGFLTTGQIFCHKPTANQFNRAARVLAGWGVDTPENDLRKTYFQTRVLTGRQHESVVKLLSIFAEHLSILSNQVILQEQNSEPPLVTRAKQFIA
;
A
#
# COMPACT_ATOMS: atom_id res chain seq x y z
N MET A 1 16.33 -1.02 11.68
CA MET A 1 15.58 -0.02 12.47
C MET A 1 14.26 0.39 11.83
N SER A 2 14.21 1.05 10.65
CA SER A 2 12.92 1.46 10.04
C SER A 2 11.98 0.29 9.72
N LYS A 3 12.52 -0.84 9.22
CA LYS A 3 11.72 -2.06 8.95
C LYS A 3 11.06 -2.63 10.21
N ASN A 4 11.79 -2.71 11.34
CA ASN A 4 11.24 -3.21 12.61
C ASN A 4 10.16 -2.27 13.15
N LEU A 5 10.36 -0.95 13.06
CA LEU A 5 9.35 0.03 13.47
C LEU A 5 8.08 -0.08 12.63
N ILE A 6 8.20 -0.16 11.30
CA ILE A 6 7.04 -0.34 10.41
C ILE A 6 6.31 -1.64 10.70
N GLN A 7 7.04 -2.72 11.00
CA GLN A 7 6.42 -3.97 11.40
C GLN A 7 5.66 -3.83 12.72
N ALA A 8 6.26 -3.22 13.75
CA ALA A 8 5.58 -2.97 15.02
C ALA A 8 4.33 -2.08 14.85
N LEU A 9 4.39 -1.07 13.98
CA LEU A 9 3.23 -0.24 13.65
C LEU A 9 2.16 -1.05 12.90
N ALA A 10 2.53 -1.89 11.95
CA ALA A 10 1.59 -2.75 11.21
C ALA A 10 0.92 -3.81 12.11
N GLU A 11 1.61 -4.28 13.14
CA GLU A 11 1.09 -5.20 14.15
C GLU A 11 0.29 -4.48 15.24
N SER A 12 0.36 -3.15 15.32
CA SER A 12 -0.36 -2.37 16.31
C SER A 12 -1.88 -2.41 16.07
N LYS A 13 -2.64 -2.48 17.17
CA LYS A 13 -4.10 -2.48 17.13
C LYS A 13 -4.67 -1.28 16.37
N ILE A 14 -4.06 -0.11 16.54
CA ILE A 14 -4.53 1.13 15.90
C ILE A 14 -4.38 1.12 14.38
N TYR A 15 -3.29 0.56 13.85
CA TYR A 15 -3.17 0.37 12.41
C TYR A 15 -4.21 -0.63 11.91
N GLN A 16 -4.37 -1.77 12.58
CA GLN A 16 -5.31 -2.81 12.17
C GLN A 16 -6.78 -2.34 12.21
N ASP A 17 -7.14 -1.55 13.24
CA ASP A 17 -8.46 -0.94 13.36
C ASP A 17 -8.69 0.10 12.26
N TYR A 18 -7.70 0.95 11.98
CA TYR A 18 -7.77 1.90 10.88
C TYR A 18 -7.87 1.20 9.53
N GLU A 19 -7.02 0.21 9.25
CA GLU A 19 -7.02 -0.56 8.01
C GLU A 19 -8.39 -1.18 7.74
N ARG A 20 -8.97 -1.85 8.75
CA ARG A 20 -10.31 -2.42 8.66
C ARG A 20 -11.37 -1.36 8.40
N ALA A 21 -11.43 -0.30 9.21
CA ALA A 21 -12.45 0.73 9.10
C ALA A 21 -12.36 1.48 7.76
N PHE A 22 -11.15 1.85 7.34
CA PHE A 22 -10.88 2.48 6.05
C PHE A 22 -11.32 1.58 4.91
N SER A 23 -10.93 0.30 4.93
CA SER A 23 -11.25 -0.63 3.86
C SER A 23 -12.74 -0.93 3.76
N GLU A 24 -13.44 -1.07 4.88
CA GLU A 24 -14.89 -1.27 4.90
C GLU A 24 -15.66 -0.03 4.43
N ALA A 25 -15.22 1.17 4.79
CA ALA A 25 -15.87 2.41 4.39
C ALA A 25 -15.63 2.76 2.91
N THR A 26 -14.44 2.50 2.39
CA THR A 26 -14.03 2.96 1.04
C THR A 26 -14.16 1.87 -0.02
N GLY A 27 -14.09 0.60 0.39
CA GLY A 27 -13.96 -0.55 -0.49
C GLY A 27 -12.54 -0.71 -1.09
N LEU A 28 -11.52 -0.11 -0.47
CA LEU A 28 -10.14 -0.11 -0.96
C LEU A 28 -9.20 -0.81 0.02
N ALA A 29 -8.18 -1.49 -0.50
CA ALA A 29 -7.08 -1.96 0.34
C ALA A 29 -6.19 -0.77 0.75
N VAL A 30 -5.74 -0.78 2.00
CA VAL A 30 -4.64 0.08 2.48
C VAL A 30 -3.50 -0.79 2.95
N SER A 31 -2.25 -0.36 2.77
CA SER A 31 -1.08 -1.09 3.23
C SER A 31 -0.01 -0.14 3.75
N LEU A 32 0.45 -0.36 4.98
CA LEU A 32 1.67 0.23 5.53
C LEU A 32 2.89 -0.56 5.06
N ARG A 33 3.88 0.13 4.48
CA ARG A 33 5.11 -0.49 3.97
C ARG A 33 6.35 0.32 4.33
N ALA A 34 7.47 -0.37 4.49
CA ALA A 34 8.77 0.28 4.63
C ALA A 34 9.24 0.84 3.29
N VAL A 35 10.16 1.81 3.34
CA VAL A 35 10.75 2.47 2.16
C VAL A 35 11.37 1.46 1.20
N GLU A 36 12.13 0.50 1.73
CA GLU A 36 12.79 -0.57 0.96
C GLU A 36 11.97 -1.86 0.99
N SER A 37 10.77 -1.84 0.41
CA SER A 37 9.92 -3.03 0.27
C SER A 37 9.78 -3.42 -1.19
N TRP A 38 10.09 -4.69 -1.50
CA TRP A 38 9.92 -5.31 -2.82
C TRP A 38 8.68 -6.20 -2.90
N GLN A 39 7.67 -5.90 -2.10
CA GLN A 39 6.41 -6.64 -2.06
C GLN A 39 5.28 -5.84 -2.72
N LEU A 40 4.32 -6.55 -3.30
CA LEU A 40 3.09 -5.97 -3.83
C LEU A 40 2.17 -5.62 -2.66
N PRO A 41 1.83 -4.33 -2.42
CA PRO A 41 1.23 -3.91 -1.15
C PRO A 41 -0.12 -4.56 -0.86
N HIS A 42 -0.93 -4.79 -1.88
CA HIS A 42 -2.32 -5.23 -1.72
C HIS A 42 -2.51 -6.71 -1.98
N HIS A 43 -1.46 -7.45 -2.34
CA HIS A 43 -1.62 -8.84 -2.71
C HIS A 43 -2.13 -9.70 -1.54
N GLY A 44 -3.22 -10.44 -1.77
CA GLY A 44 -3.87 -11.27 -0.76
C GLY A 44 -4.75 -10.50 0.22
N LYS A 45 -4.90 -9.18 0.09
CA LYS A 45 -5.80 -8.40 0.94
C LYS A 45 -7.26 -8.57 0.53
N ARG A 46 -8.17 -8.47 1.49
CA ARG A 46 -9.62 -8.60 1.28
C ARG A 46 -10.17 -7.69 0.17
N PHE A 47 -9.62 -6.49 0.05
CA PHE A 47 -10.01 -5.48 -0.94
C PHE A 47 -8.97 -5.32 -2.06
N GLU A 48 -8.14 -6.34 -2.31
CA GLU A 48 -7.32 -6.40 -3.51
C GLU A 48 -8.21 -6.36 -4.75
N ASN A 49 -7.85 -5.56 -5.74
CA ASN A 49 -8.58 -5.55 -7.01
C ASN A 49 -8.41 -6.90 -7.72
N PRO A 50 -9.52 -7.60 -8.06
CA PRO A 50 -9.47 -8.88 -8.76
C PRO A 50 -8.70 -8.84 -10.09
N PHE A 51 -8.76 -7.73 -10.82
CA PHE A 51 -7.99 -7.54 -12.04
C PHE A 51 -6.49 -7.57 -11.74
N CYS A 52 -6.02 -6.82 -10.73
CA CYS A 52 -4.62 -6.84 -10.31
C CYS A 52 -4.18 -8.23 -9.80
N ALA A 53 -5.03 -8.92 -9.04
CA ALA A 53 -4.77 -10.27 -8.54
C ALA A 53 -4.54 -11.30 -9.67
N LEU A 54 -5.17 -11.11 -10.83
CA LEU A 54 -4.92 -11.93 -12.02
C LEU A 54 -3.55 -11.65 -12.64
N LEU A 55 -3.13 -10.37 -12.68
CA LEU A 55 -1.88 -9.96 -13.31
C LEU A 55 -0.66 -10.51 -12.58
N VAL A 56 -0.67 -10.44 -11.25
CA VAL A 56 0.50 -10.75 -10.40
C VAL A 56 0.89 -12.24 -10.43
N ARG A 57 0.04 -13.11 -10.99
CA ARG A 57 0.34 -14.53 -11.25
C ARG A 57 1.41 -14.74 -12.34
N LYS A 58 1.71 -13.71 -13.14
CA LYS A 58 2.73 -13.77 -14.20
C LYS A 58 3.92 -12.90 -13.82
N SER A 59 5.12 -13.47 -13.94
CA SER A 59 6.37 -12.83 -13.52
C SER A 59 6.62 -11.46 -14.16
N ARG A 60 6.38 -11.32 -15.47
CA ARG A 60 6.57 -10.04 -16.19
C ARG A 60 5.57 -8.97 -15.76
N ALA A 61 4.29 -9.34 -15.58
CA ALA A 61 3.27 -8.41 -15.10
C ALA A 61 3.51 -8.01 -13.63
N CYS A 62 3.94 -8.95 -12.79
CA CYS A 62 4.40 -8.68 -11.42
C CYS A 62 5.57 -7.70 -11.39
N ALA A 63 6.58 -7.88 -12.26
CA ALA A 63 7.69 -6.95 -12.38
C ALA A 63 7.24 -5.54 -12.79
N ALA A 64 6.30 -5.42 -13.74
CA ALA A 64 5.72 -4.13 -14.11
C ALA A 64 4.96 -3.47 -12.95
N CYS A 65 4.20 -4.24 -12.17
CA CYS A 65 3.55 -3.73 -10.95
C CYS A 65 4.59 -3.25 -9.91
N LEU A 66 5.67 -3.99 -9.71
CA LEU A 66 6.74 -3.61 -8.80
C LEU A 66 7.45 -2.31 -9.24
N GLN A 67 7.66 -2.12 -10.55
CA GLN A 67 8.23 -0.87 -11.09
C GLN A 67 7.33 0.34 -10.82
N VAL A 68 6.01 0.20 -10.94
CA VAL A 68 5.05 1.25 -10.59
C VAL A 68 5.14 1.58 -9.10
N GLN A 69 5.22 0.57 -8.25
CA GLN A 69 5.34 0.72 -6.81
C GLN A 69 6.68 1.35 -6.38
N GLN A 70 7.77 1.03 -7.08
CA GLN A 70 9.06 1.67 -6.90
C GLN A 70 8.98 3.16 -7.26
N LYS A 71 8.49 3.48 -8.46
CA LYS A 71 8.31 4.88 -8.90
C LYS A 71 7.48 5.67 -7.90
N LEU A 72 6.39 5.08 -7.41
CA LEU A 72 5.51 5.71 -6.43
C LEU A 72 6.26 6.00 -5.11
N SER A 73 7.11 5.08 -4.66
CA SER A 73 7.91 5.24 -3.44
C SER A 73 9.02 6.29 -3.61
N GLU A 74 9.62 6.36 -4.80
CA GLU A 74 10.67 7.34 -5.12
C GLU A 74 10.12 8.78 -5.18
N THR A 75 8.88 8.96 -5.67
CA THR A 75 8.28 10.29 -5.79
C THR A 75 7.54 10.74 -4.54
N ALA A 76 6.99 9.82 -3.73
CA ALA A 76 6.15 10.15 -2.56
C ALA A 76 6.93 10.56 -1.30
N GLY A 77 8.20 10.93 -1.40
CA GLY A 77 9.07 11.10 -0.23
C GLY A 77 8.69 12.25 0.72
N GLN A 78 8.01 13.28 0.21
CA GLN A 78 7.63 14.48 0.96
C GLN A 78 6.12 14.69 1.02
N GLU A 79 5.43 14.45 -0.08
CA GLU A 79 3.99 14.65 -0.20
C GLU A 79 3.32 13.42 -0.82
N PRO A 80 2.00 13.24 -0.64
CA PRO A 80 1.27 12.19 -1.31
C PRO A 80 1.46 12.24 -2.82
N GLN A 81 1.70 11.08 -3.43
CA GLN A 81 1.81 10.94 -4.88
C GLN A 81 0.83 9.90 -5.39
N THR A 82 0.43 10.06 -6.66
CA THR A 82 -0.41 9.10 -7.37
C THR A 82 0.23 8.79 -8.72
N VAL A 83 0.34 7.51 -9.04
CA VAL A 83 0.89 7.03 -10.30
C VAL A 83 -0.17 6.18 -11.00
N VAL A 84 -0.31 6.38 -12.30
CA VAL A 84 -1.14 5.53 -13.16
C VAL A 84 -0.25 4.44 -13.77
N CYS A 85 -0.64 3.18 -13.59
CA CYS A 85 0.08 2.04 -14.13
C CYS A 85 -0.17 1.89 -15.65
N PRO A 86 0.61 1.07 -16.38
CA PRO A 86 0.48 0.92 -17.83
C PRO A 86 -0.88 0.41 -18.34
N VAL A 87 -1.68 -0.18 -17.45
CA VAL A 87 -3.04 -0.66 -17.74
C VAL A 87 -4.13 0.31 -17.25
N GLY A 88 -3.74 1.49 -16.77
CA GLY A 88 -4.64 2.61 -16.53
C GLY A 88 -5.20 2.74 -15.11
N LEU A 89 -4.83 1.85 -14.18
CA LEU A 89 -5.24 1.94 -12.78
C LEU A 89 -4.30 2.88 -12.01
N SER A 90 -4.84 3.61 -11.04
CA SER A 90 -4.11 4.53 -10.18
C SER A 90 -3.76 3.89 -8.84
N ASP A 91 -2.51 4.07 -8.42
CA ASP A 91 -2.01 3.77 -7.08
C ASP A 91 -1.49 5.05 -6.42
N SER A 92 -1.74 5.20 -5.12
CA SER A 92 -1.36 6.35 -4.32
C SER A 92 -0.52 5.94 -3.12
N ALA A 93 0.48 6.76 -2.79
CA ALA A 93 1.30 6.60 -1.59
C ALA A 93 1.32 7.91 -0.80
N VAL A 94 1.20 7.78 0.51
CA VAL A 94 1.30 8.86 1.49
C VAL A 94 2.52 8.58 2.37
N PRO A 95 3.49 9.50 2.47
CA PRO A 95 4.66 9.31 3.31
C PRO A 95 4.29 9.26 4.79
N VAL A 96 4.87 8.30 5.51
CA VAL A 96 4.86 8.25 6.98
C VAL A 96 6.25 8.65 7.45
N ARG A 97 6.34 9.73 8.22
CA ARG A 97 7.61 10.35 8.66
C ARG A 97 7.74 10.34 10.18
N LEU A 98 8.96 10.34 10.69
CA LEU A 98 9.29 10.54 12.10
C LEU A 98 10.20 11.75 12.21
N GLY A 99 9.62 12.91 12.57
CA GLY A 99 10.29 14.19 12.31
C GLY A 99 10.62 14.31 10.81
N GLU A 100 11.90 14.54 10.50
CA GLU A 100 12.38 14.65 9.11
C GLU A 100 12.71 13.31 8.43
N ARG A 101 12.57 12.19 9.15
CA ARG A 101 12.93 10.88 8.61
C ARG A 101 11.72 10.19 7.99
N LEU A 102 11.77 9.90 6.70
CA LEU A 102 10.81 8.99 6.07
C LEU A 102 11.01 7.55 6.59
N ILE A 103 9.97 6.98 7.20
CA ILE A 103 10.01 5.61 7.74
C ILE A 103 9.26 4.60 6.86
N GLY A 104 8.29 5.06 6.07
CA GLY A 104 7.52 4.21 5.18
C GLY A 104 6.40 4.96 4.47
N PHE A 105 5.44 4.21 3.95
CA PHE A 105 4.30 4.74 3.22
C PHE A 105 3.01 4.02 3.61
N LEU A 106 1.92 4.78 3.71
CA LEU A 106 0.57 4.23 3.55
C LEU A 106 0.24 4.24 2.06
N THR A 107 -0.14 3.08 1.54
CA THR A 107 -0.47 2.92 0.12
C THR A 107 -1.91 2.46 -0.04
N THR A 108 -2.58 2.94 -1.08
CA THR A 108 -3.88 2.46 -1.54
C THR A 108 -3.95 2.60 -3.06
N GLY A 109 -4.95 2.01 -3.71
CA GLY A 109 -5.04 2.14 -5.15
C GLY A 109 -5.79 1.01 -5.81
N GLN A 110 -5.27 0.60 -6.97
CA GLN A 110 -5.90 -0.34 -7.87
C GLN A 110 -7.31 0.10 -8.31
N ILE A 111 -7.47 1.40 -8.58
CA ILE A 111 -8.75 2.00 -8.98
C ILE A 111 -8.63 2.75 -10.29
N PHE A 112 -9.77 3.12 -10.89
CA PHE A 112 -9.81 4.16 -11.90
C PHE A 112 -10.33 5.48 -11.32
N CYS A 113 -9.79 6.62 -11.78
CA CYS A 113 -10.33 7.94 -11.46
C CYS A 113 -11.47 8.37 -12.41
N HIS A 114 -11.72 7.58 -13.46
CA HIS A 114 -12.79 7.77 -14.45
C HIS A 114 -13.27 6.42 -14.96
N LYS A 115 -14.52 6.32 -15.41
CA LYS A 115 -15.04 5.06 -15.95
C LYS A 115 -14.19 4.62 -17.16
N PRO A 116 -13.62 3.41 -17.16
CA PRO A 116 -12.81 2.96 -18.27
C PRO A 116 -13.67 2.70 -19.52
N THR A 117 -13.05 2.83 -20.69
CA THR A 117 -13.65 2.62 -22.01
C THR A 117 -13.20 1.31 -22.65
N ALA A 118 -13.96 0.82 -23.64
CA ALA A 118 -13.55 -0.32 -24.45
C ALA A 118 -12.19 -0.13 -25.13
N ASN A 119 -11.89 1.08 -25.61
CA ASN A 119 -10.59 1.39 -26.22
C ASN A 119 -9.43 1.33 -25.21
N GLN A 120 -9.66 1.77 -23.96
CA GLN A 120 -8.67 1.59 -22.89
C GLN A 120 -8.47 0.12 -22.56
N PHE A 121 -9.54 -0.68 -22.48
CA PHE A 121 -9.41 -2.13 -22.29
C PHE A 121 -8.60 -2.78 -23.42
N ASN A 122 -8.89 -2.47 -24.70
CA ASN A 122 -8.14 -3.03 -25.84
C ASN A 122 -6.65 -2.63 -25.82
N ARG A 123 -6.30 -1.46 -25.25
CA ARG A 123 -4.90 -1.09 -25.01
C ARG A 123 -4.30 -1.91 -23.87
N ALA A 124 -4.99 -2.03 -22.74
CA ALA A 124 -4.55 -2.82 -21.61
C ALA A 124 -4.34 -4.29 -22.01
N ALA A 125 -5.29 -4.91 -22.74
CA ALA A 125 -5.20 -6.29 -23.22
C ALA A 125 -3.94 -6.53 -24.08
N ARG A 126 -3.57 -5.58 -24.95
CA ARG A 126 -2.32 -5.68 -25.74
C ARG A 126 -1.07 -5.62 -24.86
N VAL A 127 -1.06 -4.75 -23.85
CA VAL A 127 0.04 -4.68 -22.87
C VAL A 127 0.15 -6.00 -22.10
N LEU A 128 -0.99 -6.54 -21.64
CA LEU A 128 -1.04 -7.80 -20.90
C LEU A 128 -0.60 -9.00 -21.75
N ALA A 129 -0.97 -9.05 -23.03
CA ALA A 129 -0.50 -10.07 -23.96
C ALA A 129 1.03 -10.00 -24.11
N GLY A 130 1.61 -8.80 -24.21
CA GLY A 130 3.07 -8.60 -24.22
C GLY A 130 3.76 -9.06 -22.92
N TRP A 131 3.05 -9.05 -21.79
CA TRP A 131 3.52 -9.59 -20.52
C TRP A 131 3.28 -11.10 -20.35
N GLY A 132 2.64 -11.76 -21.32
CA GLY A 132 2.36 -13.20 -21.27
C GLY A 132 1.26 -13.58 -20.27
N VAL A 133 0.30 -12.68 -20.03
CA VAL A 133 -0.92 -13.01 -19.28
C VAL A 133 -1.83 -13.86 -20.15
N ASP A 134 -2.11 -15.07 -19.69
CA ASP A 134 -2.88 -16.12 -20.40
C ASP A 134 -4.33 -16.27 -19.88
N THR A 135 -4.78 -15.34 -19.02
CA THR A 135 -6.15 -15.29 -18.54
C THR A 135 -7.13 -15.10 -19.71
N PRO A 136 -8.27 -15.82 -19.76
CA PRO A 136 -9.28 -15.63 -20.79
C PRO A 136 -9.72 -14.17 -20.91
N GLU A 137 -9.86 -13.68 -22.14
CA GLU A 137 -10.19 -12.27 -22.40
C GLU A 137 -11.50 -11.87 -21.71
N ASN A 138 -12.50 -12.76 -21.66
CA ASN A 138 -13.76 -12.51 -20.97
C ASN A 138 -13.58 -12.23 -19.48
N ASP A 139 -12.69 -12.96 -18.80
CA ASP A 139 -12.42 -12.78 -17.38
C ASP A 139 -11.61 -11.50 -17.12
N LEU A 140 -10.63 -11.21 -17.98
CA LEU A 140 -9.90 -9.94 -17.95
C LEU A 140 -10.84 -8.76 -18.16
N ARG A 141 -11.71 -8.84 -19.16
CA ARG A 141 -12.70 -7.80 -19.48
C ARG A 141 -13.64 -7.57 -18.31
N LYS A 142 -14.21 -8.66 -17.77
CA LYS A 142 -15.13 -8.60 -16.63
C LYS A 142 -14.47 -7.90 -15.43
N THR A 143 -13.29 -8.36 -15.01
CA THR A 143 -12.59 -7.80 -13.85
C THR A 143 -12.10 -6.37 -14.08
N TYR A 144 -11.65 -6.02 -15.29
CA TYR A 144 -11.26 -4.66 -15.67
C TYR A 144 -12.42 -3.68 -15.54
N PHE A 145 -13.61 -4.00 -16.09
CA PHE A 145 -14.77 -3.11 -15.99
C PHE A 145 -15.48 -3.13 -14.64
N GLN A 146 -15.23 -4.14 -13.81
CA GLN A 146 -15.69 -4.20 -12.41
C GLN A 146 -14.74 -3.50 -11.43
N THR A 147 -13.56 -3.06 -11.89
CA THR A 147 -12.63 -2.29 -11.07
C THR A 147 -13.32 -1.04 -10.52
N ARG A 148 -13.07 -0.76 -9.23
CA ARG A 148 -13.63 0.40 -8.54
C ARG A 148 -13.26 1.70 -9.27
N VAL A 149 -14.26 2.55 -9.47
CA VAL A 149 -14.09 3.89 -10.03
C VAL A 149 -14.37 4.91 -8.94
N LEU A 150 -13.42 5.79 -8.68
CA LEU A 150 -13.58 6.94 -7.80
C LEU A 150 -13.65 8.21 -8.63
N THR A 151 -14.48 9.17 -8.24
CA THR A 151 -14.37 10.53 -8.76
C THR A 151 -13.09 11.20 -8.23
N GLY A 152 -12.63 12.27 -8.89
CA GLY A 152 -11.46 13.04 -8.40
C GLY A 152 -11.60 13.45 -6.93
N ARG A 153 -12.77 13.97 -6.53
CA ARG A 153 -13.04 14.35 -5.13
C ARG A 153 -13.01 13.17 -4.15
N GLN A 154 -13.52 12.00 -4.56
CA GLN A 154 -13.47 10.80 -3.72
C GLN A 154 -12.04 10.30 -3.55
N HIS A 155 -11.25 10.31 -4.62
CA HIS A 155 -9.84 9.97 -4.58
C HIS A 155 -9.04 10.93 -3.69
N GLU A 156 -9.23 12.24 -3.85
CA GLU A 156 -8.62 13.27 -2.99
C GLU A 156 -9.00 13.06 -1.51
N SER A 157 -10.26 12.75 -1.23
CA SER A 157 -10.72 12.48 0.14
C SER A 157 -10.07 11.23 0.72
N VAL A 158 -9.95 10.16 -0.08
CA VAL A 158 -9.24 8.93 0.31
C VAL A 158 -7.78 9.23 0.64
N VAL A 159 -7.07 9.97 -0.21
CA VAL A 159 -5.68 10.35 0.04
C VAL A 159 -5.58 11.22 1.29
N LYS A 160 -6.50 12.16 1.51
CA LYS A 160 -6.52 13.02 2.71
C LYS A 160 -6.74 12.22 3.99
N LEU A 161 -7.63 11.22 3.99
CA LEU A 161 -7.84 10.31 5.13
C LEU A 161 -6.54 9.57 5.48
N LEU A 162 -5.80 9.10 4.47
CA LEU A 162 -4.50 8.46 4.66
C LEU A 162 -3.46 9.45 5.18
N SER A 163 -3.41 10.70 4.67
CA SER A 163 -2.50 11.74 5.16
C SER A 163 -2.72 12.04 6.65
N ILE A 164 -3.97 12.22 7.07
CA ILE A 164 -4.31 12.47 8.49
C ILE A 164 -3.86 11.29 9.35
N PHE A 165 -4.05 10.06 8.88
CA PHE A 165 -3.63 8.89 9.64
C PHE A 165 -2.11 8.69 9.63
N ALA A 166 -1.41 9.07 8.56
CA ALA A 166 0.05 9.06 8.51
C ALA A 166 0.64 9.97 9.60
N GLU A 167 0.09 11.18 9.78
CA GLU A 167 0.47 12.08 10.89
C GLU A 167 0.22 11.44 12.25
N HIS A 168 -0.86 10.67 12.41
CA HIS A 168 -1.14 9.97 13.65
C HIS A 168 -0.13 8.83 13.93
N LEU A 169 0.22 8.05 12.90
CA LEU A 169 1.26 7.03 13.00
C LEU A 169 2.63 7.64 13.33
N SER A 170 2.95 8.83 12.82
CA SER A 170 4.17 9.57 13.17
C SER A 170 4.27 9.85 14.67
N ILE A 171 3.16 10.21 15.31
CA ILE A 171 3.11 10.49 16.75
C ILE A 171 3.33 9.21 17.57
N LEU A 172 2.67 8.11 17.19
CA LEU A 172 2.82 6.82 17.87
C LEU A 172 4.20 6.21 17.71
N SER A 173 4.81 6.40 16.55
CA SER A 173 6.18 5.94 16.27
C SER A 173 7.20 6.51 17.27
N ASN A 174 7.03 7.77 17.70
CA ASN A 174 7.85 8.36 18.76
C ASN A 174 7.72 7.59 20.08
N GLN A 175 6.51 7.18 20.45
CA GLN A 175 6.26 6.44 21.70
C GLN A 175 6.87 5.04 21.66
N VAL A 176 6.75 4.33 20.53
CA VAL A 176 7.34 3.00 20.35
C VAL A 176 8.87 3.06 20.47
N ILE A 177 9.51 4.06 19.84
CA ILE A 177 10.97 4.24 19.94
C ILE A 177 11.40 4.58 21.37
N LEU A 178 10.66 5.45 22.05
CA LEU A 178 10.95 5.78 23.46
C LEU A 178 10.80 4.54 24.36
N GLN A 179 9.83 3.68 24.10
CA GLN A 179 9.68 2.42 24.84
C GLN A 179 10.82 1.44 24.54
N GLU A 180 11.25 1.30 23.28
CA GLU A 180 12.42 0.48 22.94
C GLU A 180 13.70 1.01 23.60
N GLN A 181 13.94 2.33 23.59
CA GLN A 181 15.12 2.94 24.22
C GLN A 181 15.13 2.78 25.75
N ASN A 182 13.95 2.83 26.38
CA ASN A 182 13.81 2.66 27.83
C ASN A 182 13.61 1.19 28.25
N SER A 183 13.55 0.26 27.30
CA SER A 183 13.40 -1.17 27.62
C SER A 183 14.70 -1.71 28.21
N GLU A 184 14.60 -2.34 29.38
CA GLU A 184 15.76 -2.82 30.11
C GLU A 184 16.45 -3.95 29.32
N PRO A 185 17.79 -3.94 29.16
CA PRO A 185 18.47 -4.96 28.39
C PRO A 185 18.17 -6.36 28.93
N PRO A 186 18.04 -7.39 28.07
CA PRO A 186 17.68 -8.75 28.51
C PRO A 186 18.61 -9.32 29.59
N LEU A 187 19.88 -8.90 29.58
CA LEU A 187 20.88 -9.26 30.58
C LEU A 187 20.58 -8.65 31.96
N VAL A 188 20.07 -7.42 32.01
CA VAL A 188 19.68 -6.74 33.26
C VAL A 188 18.39 -7.34 33.80
N THR A 189 17.40 -7.59 32.95
CA THR A 189 16.17 -8.28 33.34
C THR A 189 16.46 -9.68 33.90
N ARG A 190 17.35 -10.44 33.26
CA ARG A 190 17.79 -11.75 33.77
C ARG A 190 18.55 -11.62 35.08
N ALA A 191 19.47 -10.67 35.21
CA ALA A 191 20.23 -10.48 36.45
C ALA A 191 19.31 -10.21 37.65
N LYS A 192 18.27 -9.39 37.48
CA LYS A 192 17.28 -9.11 38.54
C LYS A 192 16.49 -10.34 38.98
N GLN A 193 16.27 -11.32 38.11
CA GLN A 193 15.58 -12.58 38.46
C GLN A 193 16.42 -13.48 39.39
N PHE A 194 17.74 -13.27 39.47
CA PHE A 194 18.64 -14.05 40.33
C PHE A 194 18.96 -13.37 41.67
N ILE A 195 18.52 -12.12 41.87
CA ILE A 195 18.83 -11.32 43.08
C ILE A 195 17.56 -11.08 43.93
N ALA A 196 16.41 -11.66 43.53
CA ALA A 196 15.13 -11.58 44.24
C ALA A 196 14.88 -12.82 45.11
#